data_AF-A0A7C7ZR27-F1
#
_entry.id   AF-A0A7C7ZR27-F1
#
_cell.length_a   1.000
_cell.length_b   1.000
_cell.length_c   1.000
_cell.angle_alpha   90.00
_cell.angle_beta   90.00
_cell.angle_gamma   90.00
#
_symmetry.space_group_name_H-M   'P 1'
#
loop_
_entity.id
_entity.type
_entity.pdbx_description
1 polymer ?
#
loop_
_entity_poly.entity_id
_entity_poly.type
_entity_poly.pdbx_seq_one_letter_code
_entity_poly.pdbx_strand_id
1 'polypeptide(L)'
;IIGDVDYKEIKSMISDKFGAWKKGKSHADPIPDLTPNVSLTEINFIDLPTATQSSISVTNNVDLKMSDEDYHIALITNNILGGGGEGYLFKNLREEHGYTYGAYSRLGSDRYGVARFRAYAKVRNMVTDSAVTEIVKEIVRIRTEAVDAEHLKNAKANYVGSFIRRLESPQSVANYALNIKLNELPKDFYETYLEKINAVSASDVKRVANKYYKLANTRIIVVGKGSDVVANLEELGFPINYFDHYANPVSKPVFNKAIPEGLTASEVMNNYINAIGGRDLLESVNTLVQKADVTIPAPFKPQATIKQMVPNKYSMKMEASMNGQTMKLGGMSFDGETGYNEGPQGRNTLDEKVINDLKAVKGIFQELYYSEDQLELVSINSIDYQDAYKVKITEGEKVLYRFYSIDSALLLSEEEEGENNNIISKNYGDYRDVNGIKFPFYIDIPSQKLEFNVTEILINEELKDSDF
;
A
#
# COMPACT_ATOMS: atom_id res chain seq x y z
N ILE A 1 -19.80 25.44 -23.52
CA ILE A 1 -19.37 24.63 -24.68
C ILE A 1 -18.10 25.26 -25.22
N ILE A 2 -17.04 24.47 -25.35
CA ILE A 2 -15.75 24.89 -25.90
C ILE A 2 -15.31 23.80 -26.88
N GLY A 3 -14.85 24.21 -28.06
CA GLY A 3 -14.47 23.32 -29.15
C GLY A 3 -14.61 24.01 -30.50
N ASP A 4 -14.48 23.23 -31.57
CA ASP A 4 -14.70 23.68 -32.94
C ASP A 4 -16.21 23.72 -33.24
N VAL A 5 -16.84 24.85 -32.94
CA VAL A 5 -18.30 25.03 -33.08
C VAL A 5 -18.66 26.46 -33.50
N ASP A 6 -19.75 26.61 -34.24
CA ASP A 6 -20.34 27.93 -34.50
C ASP A 6 -21.20 28.39 -33.30
N TYR A 7 -20.91 29.58 -32.79
CA TYR A 7 -21.60 30.12 -31.61
C TYR A 7 -23.11 30.29 -31.84
N LYS A 8 -23.53 30.77 -33.02
CA LYS A 8 -24.94 31.06 -33.29
C LYS A 8 -25.74 29.77 -33.42
N GLU A 9 -25.20 28.78 -34.12
CA GLU A 9 -25.80 27.46 -34.26
C GLU A 9 -25.98 26.80 -32.88
N ILE A 10 -24.91 26.72 -32.08
CA ILE A 10 -24.96 26.12 -30.75
C ILE A 10 -25.95 26.85 -29.84
N LYS A 11 -25.97 28.18 -29.87
CA LYS A 11 -26.93 28.96 -29.08
C LYS A 11 -28.37 28.67 -29.49
N SER A 12 -28.64 28.54 -30.79
CA SER A 12 -29.96 28.15 -31.29
C SER A 12 -30.34 26.77 -30.77
N MET A 13 -29.47 25.78 -30.95
CA MET A 13 -29.70 24.41 -30.48
C MET A 13 -29.96 24.34 -28.97
N ILE A 14 -29.18 25.05 -28.14
CA ILE A 14 -29.40 25.10 -26.70
C ILE A 14 -30.77 25.73 -26.40
N SER A 15 -31.11 26.83 -27.07
CA SER A 15 -32.38 27.52 -26.85
C SER A 15 -33.56 26.63 -27.24
N ASP A 16 -33.45 25.89 -28.35
CA ASP A 16 -34.48 24.97 -28.82
C ASP A 16 -34.64 23.77 -27.87
N LYS A 17 -33.54 23.22 -27.35
CA LYS A 17 -33.56 22.02 -26.48
C LYS A 17 -33.91 22.33 -25.03
N PHE A 18 -33.44 23.46 -24.50
CA PHE A 18 -33.54 23.80 -23.07
C PHE A 18 -34.44 25.01 -22.80
N GLY A 19 -34.81 25.82 -23.80
CA GLY A 19 -35.60 27.04 -23.59
C GLY A 19 -37.03 26.79 -23.10
N ALA A 20 -37.57 25.60 -23.32
CA ALA A 20 -38.85 25.17 -22.78
C ALA A 20 -38.79 24.79 -21.29
N TRP A 21 -37.59 24.70 -20.70
CA TRP A 21 -37.44 24.39 -19.28
C TRP A 21 -37.99 25.54 -18.44
N LYS A 22 -39.02 25.22 -17.65
CA LYS A 22 -39.55 26.14 -16.66
C LYS A 22 -38.62 26.15 -15.45
N LYS A 23 -38.42 27.32 -14.85
CA LYS A 23 -37.69 27.44 -13.59
C LYS A 23 -38.30 26.46 -12.58
N GLY A 24 -37.50 25.51 -12.12
CA GLY A 24 -37.90 24.58 -11.06
C GLY A 24 -38.19 25.32 -9.75
N LYS A 25 -38.81 24.63 -8.79
CA LYS A 25 -38.89 25.15 -7.43
C LYS A 25 -37.47 25.42 -6.93
N SER A 26 -37.24 26.61 -6.36
CA SER A 26 -35.95 26.92 -5.75
C SER A 26 -35.71 25.93 -4.62
N HIS A 27 -34.71 25.07 -4.78
CA HIS A 27 -34.16 24.32 -3.67
C HIS A 27 -33.03 25.20 -3.12
N ALA A 28 -33.22 25.78 -1.94
CA ALA A 28 -32.12 26.37 -1.22
C ALA A 28 -31.38 25.21 -0.55
N ASP A 29 -30.43 24.60 -1.27
CA ASP A 29 -29.47 23.74 -0.62
C ASP A 29 -28.78 24.54 0.48
N PRO A 30 -28.70 24.03 1.71
CA PRO A 30 -27.98 24.72 2.76
C PRO A 30 -26.53 24.87 2.32
N ILE A 31 -25.97 26.07 2.53
CA ILE A 31 -24.53 26.29 2.40
C ILE A 31 -23.86 25.38 3.43
N PRO A 32 -22.89 24.54 3.03
CA PRO A 32 -22.21 23.68 3.98
C PRO A 32 -21.43 24.53 4.98
N ASP A 33 -21.55 24.19 6.25
CA ASP A 33 -20.74 24.79 7.31
C ASP A 33 -19.36 24.13 7.34
N LEU A 34 -18.32 24.94 7.59
CA LEU A 34 -16.97 24.42 7.81
C LEU A 34 -16.90 23.73 9.17
N THR A 35 -16.80 22.40 9.17
CA THR A 35 -16.62 21.64 10.40
C THR A 35 -15.32 22.08 11.08
N PRO A 36 -15.34 22.40 12.39
CA PRO A 36 -14.14 22.80 13.11
C PRO A 36 -13.11 21.68 13.14
N ASN A 37 -11.84 22.08 13.22
CA ASN A 37 -10.75 21.15 13.47
C ASN A 37 -10.79 20.63 14.91
N VAL A 38 -10.06 19.54 15.15
CA VAL A 38 -9.84 18.96 16.47
C VAL A 38 -9.21 19.98 17.42
N SER A 39 -9.50 19.88 18.71
CA SER A 39 -8.99 20.81 19.74
C SER A 39 -7.49 20.65 20.01
N LEU A 40 -6.97 19.44 19.83
CA LEU A 40 -5.55 19.10 19.90
C LEU A 40 -5.21 18.15 18.76
N THR A 41 -3.96 18.15 18.30
CA THR A 41 -3.47 17.18 17.34
C THR A 41 -3.54 15.76 17.90
N GLU A 42 -4.14 14.88 17.13
CA GLU A 42 -4.43 13.49 17.50
C GLU A 42 -4.11 12.55 16.33
N ILE A 43 -3.78 11.30 16.66
CA ILE A 43 -3.68 10.20 15.72
C ILE A 43 -5.05 9.51 15.68
N ASN A 44 -5.60 9.36 14.48
CA ASN A 44 -6.79 8.56 14.24
C ASN A 44 -6.36 7.28 13.51
N PHE A 45 -6.29 6.18 14.25
CA PHE A 45 -5.79 4.91 13.79
C PHE A 45 -6.92 3.99 13.31
N ILE A 46 -6.76 3.42 12.13
CA ILE A 46 -7.64 2.37 11.59
C ILE A 46 -6.77 1.13 11.41
N ASP A 47 -7.12 0.06 12.13
CA ASP A 47 -6.41 -1.20 12.00
C ASP A 47 -6.73 -1.90 10.68
N LEU A 48 -5.69 -2.29 9.97
CA LEU A 48 -5.76 -3.12 8.79
C LEU A 48 -4.71 -4.23 8.94
N PRO A 49 -5.05 -5.37 9.58
CA PRO A 49 -4.08 -6.42 9.91
C PRO A 49 -3.32 -7.01 8.73
N THR A 50 -3.90 -6.90 7.52
CA THR A 50 -3.29 -7.38 6.26
C THR A 50 -2.40 -6.35 5.58
N ALA A 51 -2.26 -5.14 6.15
CA ALA A 51 -1.49 -4.08 5.53
C ALA A 51 0.02 -4.35 5.62
N THR A 52 0.67 -4.44 4.46
CA THR A 52 2.14 -4.45 4.35
C THR A 52 2.75 -3.04 4.34
N GLN A 53 1.90 -2.01 4.21
CA GLN A 53 2.27 -0.59 4.24
C GLN A 53 1.23 0.23 5.01
N SER A 54 1.70 1.21 5.77
CA SER A 54 0.86 2.22 6.41
C SER A 54 0.53 3.35 5.44
N SER A 55 -0.75 3.69 5.32
CA SER A 55 -1.20 4.93 4.70
C SER A 55 -1.27 6.03 5.75
N ILE A 56 -0.50 7.10 5.56
CA ILE A 56 -0.43 8.24 6.49
C ILE A 56 -1.08 9.47 5.84
N SER A 57 -1.77 10.27 6.65
CA SER A 57 -2.38 11.52 6.23
C SER A 57 -2.45 12.53 7.37
N VAL A 58 -1.65 13.59 7.30
CA VAL A 58 -1.76 14.75 8.18
C VAL A 58 -2.72 15.77 7.55
N THR A 59 -3.85 16.05 8.20
CA THR A 59 -4.94 16.81 7.58
C THR A 59 -5.69 17.73 8.55
N ASN A 60 -6.05 18.92 8.04
CA ASN A 60 -6.93 19.85 8.72
C ASN A 60 -7.90 20.49 7.71
N ASN A 61 -9.07 20.88 8.18
CA ASN A 61 -10.04 21.67 7.44
C ASN A 61 -9.51 23.09 7.26
N VAL A 62 -9.84 23.70 6.11
CA VAL A 62 -9.42 25.05 5.73
C VAL A 62 -10.59 25.80 5.12
N ASP A 63 -10.66 27.11 5.42
CA ASP A 63 -11.54 28.06 4.75
C ASP A 63 -10.78 28.72 3.60
N LEU A 64 -10.99 28.24 2.37
CA LEU A 64 -10.34 28.81 1.18
C LEU A 64 -11.23 28.72 -0.05
N LYS A 65 -11.50 29.88 -0.65
CA LYS A 65 -12.22 30.06 -1.91
C LYS A 65 -11.26 30.50 -3.01
N MET A 66 -11.66 30.27 -4.26
CA MET A 66 -10.89 30.76 -5.42
C MET A 66 -10.87 32.30 -5.51
N SER A 67 -11.88 32.96 -4.94
CA SER A 67 -11.99 34.41 -4.89
C SER A 67 -11.14 35.06 -3.80
N ASP A 68 -10.58 34.27 -2.88
CA ASP A 68 -9.75 34.81 -1.80
C ASP A 68 -8.39 35.27 -2.32
N GLU A 69 -7.86 36.35 -1.73
CA GLU A 69 -6.53 36.89 -2.07
C GLU A 69 -5.42 35.86 -1.91
N ASP A 70 -5.58 34.93 -0.97
CA ASP A 70 -4.62 33.88 -0.68
C ASP A 70 -4.58 32.77 -1.73
N TYR A 71 -5.57 32.65 -2.63
CA TYR A 71 -5.71 31.49 -3.51
C TYR A 71 -4.47 31.20 -4.36
N HIS A 72 -3.88 32.22 -5.00
CA HIS A 72 -2.71 32.04 -5.85
C HIS A 72 -1.45 31.71 -5.03
N ILE A 73 -1.33 32.31 -3.84
CA ILE A 73 -0.24 32.03 -2.91
C ILE A 73 -0.35 30.60 -2.37
N ALA A 74 -1.56 30.14 -2.05
CA ALA A 74 -1.88 28.79 -1.59
C ALA A 74 -1.45 27.72 -2.60
N LEU A 75 -1.61 27.97 -3.91
CA LEU A 75 -1.17 27.05 -4.95
C LEU A 75 0.35 26.86 -4.98
N ILE A 76 1.11 27.96 -4.87
CA ILE A 76 2.57 27.92 -4.86
C ILE A 76 3.10 27.36 -3.55
N THR A 77 2.50 27.73 -2.43
CA THR A 77 2.81 27.19 -1.10
C THR A 77 2.64 25.66 -1.09
N ASN A 78 1.54 25.15 -1.66
CA ASN A 78 1.34 23.70 -1.77
C ASN A 78 2.32 23.05 -2.75
N ASN A 79 2.69 23.72 -3.85
CA ASN A 79 3.66 23.19 -4.80
C ASN A 79 5.02 22.95 -4.13
N ILE A 80 5.48 23.92 -3.33
CA ILE A 80 6.73 23.84 -2.56
C ILE A 80 6.68 22.72 -1.52
N LEU A 81 5.58 22.58 -0.78
CA LEU A 81 5.47 21.53 0.25
C LEU A 81 5.45 20.11 -0.36
N GLY A 82 4.63 19.89 -1.39
CA GLY A 82 4.41 18.53 -1.91
C GLY A 82 3.61 18.44 -3.20
N GLY A 83 3.73 19.42 -4.10
CA GLY A 83 3.00 19.41 -5.37
C GLY A 83 3.57 18.48 -6.46
N GLY A 84 4.72 17.85 -6.20
CA GLY A 84 5.41 16.96 -7.14
C GLY A 84 6.77 16.52 -6.59
N GLY A 85 7.59 15.91 -7.44
CA GLY A 85 8.89 15.33 -7.06
C GLY A 85 9.91 16.33 -6.49
N GLU A 86 9.74 17.62 -6.79
CA GLU A 86 10.63 18.68 -6.27
C GLU A 86 10.21 19.23 -4.90
N GLY A 87 9.02 18.84 -4.41
CA GLY A 87 8.48 19.33 -3.14
C GLY A 87 9.22 18.76 -1.93
N TYR A 88 9.18 19.50 -0.82
CA TYR A 88 9.83 19.14 0.45
C TYR A 88 9.50 17.72 0.93
N LEU A 89 8.22 17.34 0.92
CA LEU A 89 7.78 16.02 1.34
C LEU A 89 8.40 14.90 0.49
N PHE A 90 8.47 15.09 -0.84
CA PHE A 90 9.02 14.08 -1.73
C PHE A 90 10.53 13.95 -1.52
N LYS A 91 11.27 15.08 -1.49
CA LYS A 91 12.72 15.05 -1.27
C LYS A 91 13.08 14.40 0.06
N ASN A 92 12.36 14.72 1.13
CA ASN A 92 12.63 14.15 2.44
C ASN A 92 12.24 12.65 2.50
N LEU A 93 10.98 12.30 2.25
CA LEU A 93 10.52 10.93 2.50
C LEU A 93 10.97 9.92 1.43
N ARG A 94 11.08 10.34 0.16
CA ARG A 94 11.45 9.45 -0.96
C ARG A 94 12.94 9.47 -1.26
N GLU A 95 13.54 10.64 -1.43
CA GLU A 95 14.93 10.77 -1.92
C GLU A 95 15.94 10.61 -0.78
N GLU A 96 15.71 11.25 0.36
CA GLU A 96 16.62 11.20 1.51
C GLU A 96 16.46 9.92 2.32
N HIS A 97 15.24 9.54 2.68
CA HIS A 97 14.98 8.42 3.59
C HIS A 97 14.56 7.09 2.90
N GLY A 98 14.08 7.12 1.67
CA GLY A 98 13.61 5.92 0.98
C GLY A 98 12.42 5.21 1.65
N TYR A 99 11.60 5.94 2.41
CA TYR A 99 10.48 5.37 3.17
C TYR A 99 9.26 5.03 2.31
N THR A 100 9.08 5.74 1.20
CA THR A 100 7.91 5.67 0.33
C THR A 100 8.30 5.70 -1.14
N TYR A 101 7.38 5.33 -2.02
CA TYR A 101 7.48 5.65 -3.45
C TYR A 101 7.19 7.14 -3.75
N GLY A 102 6.36 7.78 -2.92
CA GLY A 102 6.08 9.21 -3.06
C GLY A 102 5.30 9.79 -1.89
N ALA A 103 5.65 11.03 -1.53
CA ALA A 103 4.97 11.82 -0.51
C ALA A 103 4.57 13.19 -1.10
N TYR A 104 3.35 13.62 -0.81
CA TYR A 104 2.73 14.77 -1.49
C TYR A 104 1.82 15.57 -0.55
N SER A 105 1.44 16.75 -0.99
CA SER A 105 0.43 17.57 -0.31
C SER A 105 -0.60 18.15 -1.27
N ARG A 106 -1.79 18.38 -0.74
CA ARG A 106 -2.86 19.11 -1.42
C ARG A 106 -3.54 20.08 -0.46
N LEU A 107 -3.56 21.35 -0.83
CA LEU A 107 -4.41 22.37 -0.25
C LEU A 107 -5.62 22.56 -1.16
N GLY A 108 -6.81 22.18 -0.67
CA GLY A 108 -8.05 22.35 -1.41
C GLY A 108 -8.61 23.76 -1.32
N SER A 109 -9.48 24.10 -2.27
CA SER A 109 -10.37 25.26 -2.22
C SER A 109 -11.77 24.81 -2.63
N ASP A 110 -12.81 25.43 -2.09
CA ASP A 110 -14.21 25.13 -2.41
C ASP A 110 -15.00 26.43 -2.59
N ARG A 111 -16.10 26.41 -3.34
CA ARG A 111 -16.97 27.59 -3.55
C ARG A 111 -17.50 28.16 -2.23
N TYR A 112 -17.77 27.29 -1.27
CA TYR A 112 -18.28 27.66 0.05
C TYR A 112 -17.17 27.85 1.08
N GLY A 113 -15.91 27.65 0.69
CA GLY A 113 -14.77 27.65 1.59
C GLY A 113 -14.63 26.35 2.39
N VAL A 114 -15.47 25.35 2.18
CA VAL A 114 -15.38 24.08 2.93
C VAL A 114 -14.39 23.13 2.25
N ALA A 115 -13.10 23.30 2.57
CA ALA A 115 -12.02 22.50 2.00
C ALA A 115 -11.11 21.89 3.07
N ARG A 116 -10.06 21.19 2.63
CA ARG A 116 -9.04 20.62 3.52
C ARG A 116 -7.63 20.75 2.95
N PHE A 117 -6.67 20.87 3.86
CA PHE A 117 -5.27 20.55 3.62
C PHE A 117 -5.00 19.08 3.94
N ARG A 118 -4.15 18.43 3.15
CA ARG A 118 -3.64 17.08 3.44
C ARG A 118 -2.20 16.92 2.94
N ALA A 119 -1.30 16.50 3.82
CA ALA A 119 -0.01 15.89 3.46
C ALA A 119 -0.10 14.37 3.65
N TYR A 120 0.39 13.58 2.71
CA TYR A 120 0.16 12.13 2.72
C TYR A 120 1.29 11.33 2.06
N ALA A 121 1.46 10.11 2.53
CA ALA A 121 2.39 9.11 2.00
C ALA A 121 1.87 7.70 2.29
N LYS A 122 2.38 6.71 1.55
CA LYS A 122 2.26 5.28 1.91
C LYS A 122 3.66 4.75 2.18
N VAL A 123 3.91 4.19 3.35
CA VAL A 123 5.25 3.80 3.81
C VAL A 123 5.25 2.37 4.33
N ARG A 124 6.43 1.75 4.40
CA ARG A 124 6.59 0.46 5.09
C ARG A 124 6.16 0.58 6.56
N ASN A 125 5.53 -0.46 7.12
CA ASN A 125 5.03 -0.43 8.50
C ASN A 125 6.12 0.00 9.50
N MET A 126 7.32 -0.56 9.36
CA MET A 126 8.47 -0.31 10.26
C MET A 126 8.95 1.16 10.36
N VAL A 127 8.54 2.03 9.42
CA VAL A 127 8.94 3.46 9.41
C VAL A 127 7.74 4.39 9.56
N THR A 128 6.60 3.89 10.05
CA THR A 128 5.35 4.66 10.12
C THR A 128 5.47 5.90 11.03
N ASP A 129 5.98 5.72 12.24
CA ASP A 129 6.24 6.78 13.22
C ASP A 129 7.24 7.82 12.69
N SER A 130 8.31 7.35 12.06
CA SER A 130 9.38 8.18 11.50
C SER A 130 8.86 9.00 10.32
N ALA A 131 8.03 8.41 9.46
CA ALA A 131 7.38 9.12 8.37
C ALA A 131 6.36 10.16 8.87
N VAL A 132 5.60 9.88 9.93
CA VAL A 132 4.74 10.88 10.59
C VAL A 132 5.59 12.06 11.06
N THR A 133 6.70 11.78 11.74
CA THR A 133 7.64 12.79 12.23
C THR A 133 8.18 13.67 11.11
N GLU A 134 8.67 13.08 10.02
CA GLU A 134 9.23 13.82 8.89
C GLU A 134 8.15 14.62 8.11
N ILE A 135 6.92 14.12 7.99
CA ILE A 135 5.81 14.92 7.42
C ILE A 135 5.54 16.16 8.28
N VAL A 136 5.45 15.98 9.61
CA VAL A 136 5.23 17.10 10.54
C VAL A 136 6.39 18.09 10.49
N LYS A 137 7.63 17.61 10.39
CA LYS A 137 8.84 18.43 10.25
C LYS A 137 8.81 19.29 8.99
N GLU A 138 8.44 18.77 7.82
CA GLU A 138 8.33 19.60 6.61
C GLU A 138 7.17 20.62 6.68
N ILE A 139 6.08 20.28 7.39
CA ILE A 139 5.02 21.26 7.68
C ILE A 139 5.53 22.35 8.63
N VAL A 140 6.32 22.02 9.66
CA VAL A 140 6.98 23.02 10.51
C VAL A 140 7.90 23.90 9.66
N ARG A 141 8.76 23.29 8.85
CA ARG A 141 9.74 23.96 8.00
C ARG A 141 9.11 25.05 7.13
N ILE A 142 8.08 24.72 6.35
CA ILE A 142 7.43 25.70 5.46
C ILE A 142 6.71 26.82 6.23
N ARG A 143 6.38 26.60 7.51
CA ARG A 143 5.80 27.62 8.39
C ARG A 143 6.84 28.50 9.07
N THR A 144 8.04 28.00 9.32
CA THR A 144 9.04 28.69 10.16
C THR A 144 10.21 29.25 9.36
N GLU A 145 10.62 28.58 8.31
CA GLU A 145 11.76 28.95 7.47
C GLU A 145 11.32 29.78 6.26
N ALA A 146 12.20 30.66 5.80
CA ALA A 146 12.00 31.32 4.52
C ALA A 146 12.36 30.34 3.41
N VAL A 147 11.49 30.23 2.40
CA VAL A 147 11.79 29.42 1.21
C VAL A 147 12.97 30.07 0.48
N ASP A 148 13.94 29.24 0.11
CA ASP A 148 15.08 29.65 -0.71
C ASP A 148 14.61 30.30 -2.02
N ALA A 149 15.33 31.34 -2.46
CA ALA A 149 14.92 32.14 -3.61
C ALA A 149 14.93 31.32 -4.91
N GLU A 150 15.92 30.45 -5.09
CA GLU A 150 16.01 29.59 -6.28
C GLU A 150 14.94 28.50 -6.22
N HIS A 151 14.69 27.92 -5.03
CA HIS A 151 13.59 26.98 -4.85
C HIS A 151 12.22 27.61 -5.18
N LEU A 152 11.93 28.82 -4.69
CA LEU A 152 10.69 29.53 -4.99
C LEU A 152 10.54 29.83 -6.49
N LYS A 153 11.62 30.28 -7.14
CA LYS A 153 11.66 30.51 -8.59
C LYS A 153 11.36 29.23 -9.36
N ASN A 154 11.96 28.10 -8.96
CA ASN A 154 11.75 26.81 -9.61
C ASN A 154 10.33 26.28 -9.41
N ALA A 155 9.76 26.42 -8.20
CA ALA A 155 8.37 26.06 -7.94
C ALA A 155 7.39 26.88 -8.80
N LYS A 156 7.62 28.20 -8.95
CA LYS A 156 6.84 29.05 -9.86
C LYS A 156 6.97 28.60 -11.31
N ALA A 157 8.19 28.40 -11.81
CA ALA A 157 8.43 27.96 -13.18
C ALA A 157 7.76 26.60 -13.47
N ASN A 158 7.87 25.65 -12.55
CA ASN A 158 7.21 24.35 -12.63
C ASN A 158 5.68 24.48 -12.70
N TYR A 159 5.10 25.31 -11.82
CA TYR A 159 3.67 25.53 -11.78
C TYR A 159 3.16 26.20 -13.07
N VAL A 160 3.85 27.24 -13.55
CA VAL A 160 3.54 27.96 -14.80
C VAL A 160 3.60 27.01 -15.99
N GLY A 161 4.68 26.23 -16.14
CA GLY A 161 4.80 25.25 -17.22
C GLY A 161 3.69 24.20 -17.18
N SER A 162 3.31 23.73 -15.99
CA SER A 162 2.20 22.81 -15.81
C SER A 162 0.85 23.44 -16.13
N PHE A 163 0.65 24.73 -15.83
CA PHE A 163 -0.55 25.46 -16.19
C PHE A 163 -0.70 25.61 -17.70
N ILE A 164 0.37 25.96 -18.41
CA ILE A 164 0.36 26.10 -19.87
C ILE A 164 0.00 24.78 -20.54
N ARG A 165 0.64 23.66 -20.14
CA ARG A 165 0.31 22.33 -20.69
C ARG A 165 -1.17 21.96 -20.48
N ARG A 166 -1.77 22.33 -19.35
CA ARG A 166 -3.20 22.05 -19.10
C ARG A 166 -4.14 22.76 -20.08
N LEU A 167 -3.73 23.89 -20.66
CA LEU A 167 -4.53 24.65 -21.64
C LEU A 167 -4.71 23.93 -22.97
N GLU A 168 -3.87 22.91 -23.26
CA GLU A 168 -4.00 22.09 -24.47
C GLU A 168 -5.29 21.24 -24.47
N SER A 169 -5.89 21.00 -23.29
CA SER A 169 -7.14 20.26 -23.15
C SER A 169 -8.36 21.19 -23.22
N PRO A 170 -9.30 21.00 -24.18
CA PRO A 170 -10.55 21.76 -24.23
C PRO A 170 -11.39 21.62 -22.95
N GLN A 171 -11.33 20.48 -22.28
CA GLN A 171 -12.02 20.24 -21.01
C GLN A 171 -11.47 21.15 -19.89
N SER A 172 -10.16 21.39 -19.84
CA SER A 172 -9.55 22.34 -18.89
C SER A 172 -10.08 23.75 -19.11
N VAL A 173 -10.12 24.21 -20.36
CA VAL A 173 -10.62 25.55 -20.70
C VAL A 173 -12.11 25.66 -20.36
N ALA A 174 -12.90 24.61 -20.58
CA ALA A 174 -14.32 24.58 -20.23
C ALA A 174 -14.51 24.70 -18.71
N ASN A 175 -13.66 24.02 -17.92
CA ASN A 175 -13.66 24.12 -16.47
C ASN A 175 -13.27 25.52 -15.98
N TYR A 176 -12.38 26.24 -16.67
CA TYR A 176 -12.03 27.62 -16.32
C TYR A 176 -13.23 28.57 -16.51
N ALA A 177 -13.92 28.47 -17.64
CA ALA A 177 -15.15 29.22 -17.87
C ALA A 177 -16.24 28.88 -16.84
N LEU A 178 -16.35 27.60 -16.48
CA LEU A 178 -17.27 27.14 -15.44
C LEU A 178 -16.90 27.69 -14.06
N ASN A 179 -15.62 27.67 -13.68
CA ASN A 179 -15.13 28.18 -12.40
C ASN A 179 -15.37 29.67 -12.24
N ILE A 180 -15.19 30.46 -13.30
CA ILE A 180 -15.54 31.89 -13.29
C ILE A 180 -17.00 32.07 -12.91
N LYS A 181 -17.90 31.29 -13.51
CA LYS A 181 -19.34 31.40 -13.26
C LYS A 181 -19.75 30.84 -11.90
N LEU A 182 -19.27 29.67 -11.53
CA LEU A 182 -19.64 29.02 -10.28
C LEU A 182 -19.10 29.75 -9.06
N ASN A 183 -17.87 30.26 -9.12
CA ASN A 183 -17.24 30.94 -7.98
C ASN A 183 -17.36 32.48 -8.07
N GLU A 184 -18.16 32.98 -9.01
CA GLU A 184 -18.39 34.42 -9.21
C GLU A 184 -17.08 35.22 -9.35
N LEU A 185 -16.12 34.65 -10.07
CA LEU A 185 -14.78 35.23 -10.23
C LEU A 185 -14.80 36.40 -11.23
N PRO A 186 -13.82 37.30 -11.13
CA PRO A 186 -13.56 38.30 -12.17
C PRO A 186 -13.40 37.65 -13.55
N LYS A 187 -13.86 38.33 -14.61
CA LYS A 187 -13.77 37.80 -15.99
C LYS A 187 -12.32 37.59 -16.44
N ASP A 188 -11.43 38.42 -15.96
CA ASP A 188 -9.98 38.44 -16.19
C ASP A 188 -9.20 37.54 -15.20
N PHE A 189 -9.89 36.72 -14.40
CA PHE A 189 -9.25 35.87 -13.38
C PHE A 189 -8.14 34.99 -13.95
N TYR A 190 -8.39 34.36 -15.10
CA TYR A 190 -7.40 33.52 -15.78
C TYR A 190 -6.40 34.31 -16.64
N GLU A 191 -6.74 35.56 -17.02
CA GLU A 191 -5.84 36.46 -17.74
C GLU A 191 -4.72 36.97 -16.81
N THR A 192 -5.07 37.34 -15.58
CA THR A 192 -4.12 37.82 -14.54
C THR A 192 -3.49 36.70 -13.71
N TYR A 193 -3.80 35.44 -14.02
CA TYR A 193 -3.44 34.29 -13.18
C TYR A 193 -1.94 34.09 -13.02
N LEU A 194 -1.22 34.11 -14.15
CA LEU A 194 0.24 33.91 -14.15
C LEU A 194 0.97 35.09 -13.52
N GLU A 195 0.45 36.31 -13.67
CA GLU A 195 0.97 37.49 -12.98
C GLU A 195 0.88 37.31 -11.45
N LYS A 196 -0.29 36.91 -10.94
CA LYS A 196 -0.50 36.65 -9.51
C LYS A 196 0.37 35.52 -8.98
N ILE A 197 0.58 34.46 -9.76
CA ILE A 197 1.50 33.37 -9.42
C ILE A 197 2.95 33.87 -9.34
N ASN A 198 3.39 34.68 -10.31
CA ASN A 198 4.75 35.20 -10.35
C ASN A 198 5.03 36.24 -9.25
N ALA A 199 4.00 36.95 -8.79
CA ALA A 199 4.08 37.93 -7.71
C ALA A 199 4.30 37.32 -6.31
N VAL A 200 4.04 36.02 -6.12
CA VAL A 200 4.12 35.36 -4.79
C VAL A 200 5.51 35.53 -4.16
N SER A 201 5.61 36.11 -2.96
CA SER A 201 6.89 36.25 -2.25
C SER A 201 7.15 35.09 -1.27
N ALA A 202 8.40 34.94 -0.81
CA ALA A 202 8.72 33.97 0.25
C ALA A 202 7.97 34.27 1.57
N SER A 203 7.75 35.56 1.89
CA SER A 203 6.95 35.97 3.04
C SER A 203 5.48 35.58 2.89
N ASP A 204 4.93 35.64 1.67
CA ASP A 204 3.56 35.19 1.39
C ASP A 204 3.42 33.69 1.63
N VAL A 205 4.38 32.90 1.16
CA VAL A 205 4.42 31.44 1.39
C VAL A 205 4.39 31.13 2.88
N LYS A 206 5.28 31.77 3.66
CA LYS A 206 5.32 31.57 5.12
C LYS A 206 4.01 31.99 5.79
N ARG A 207 3.42 33.12 5.40
CA ARG A 207 2.15 33.61 5.96
C ARG A 207 1.00 32.64 5.66
N VAL A 208 0.88 32.19 4.42
CA VAL A 208 -0.17 31.26 3.97
C VAL A 208 0.01 29.87 4.58
N ALA A 209 1.24 29.37 4.68
CA ALA A 209 1.53 28.13 5.39
C ALA A 209 1.06 28.21 6.86
N ASN A 210 1.33 29.33 7.55
CA ASN A 210 0.85 29.53 8.92
C ASN A 210 -0.68 29.63 9.03
N LYS A 211 -1.34 30.17 8.00
CA LYS A 211 -2.80 30.27 7.97
C LYS A 211 -3.46 28.90 7.77
N TYR A 212 -3.00 28.10 6.81
CA TYR A 212 -3.73 26.91 6.35
C TYR A 212 -3.16 25.56 6.80
N TYR A 213 -1.87 25.47 7.13
CA TYR A 213 -1.24 24.20 7.54
C TYR A 213 -1.14 24.16 9.06
N LYS A 214 -2.10 23.50 9.72
CA LYS A 214 -2.19 23.49 11.18
C LYS A 214 -1.27 22.43 11.78
N LEU A 215 -0.69 22.74 12.95
CA LEU A 215 0.10 21.79 13.75
C LEU A 215 -0.52 21.40 15.09
N ALA A 216 -1.30 22.29 15.71
CA ALA A 216 -1.91 22.06 17.03
C ALA A 216 -3.35 21.52 16.94
N ASN A 217 -3.96 21.57 15.75
CA ASN A 217 -5.36 21.25 15.50
C ASN A 217 -5.46 20.43 14.20
N THR A 218 -4.66 19.37 14.08
CA THR A 218 -4.61 18.53 12.88
C THR A 218 -4.89 17.08 13.23
N ARG A 219 -5.44 16.32 12.28
CA ARG A 219 -5.60 14.87 12.42
C ARG A 219 -4.47 14.18 11.68
N ILE A 220 -3.81 13.25 12.37
CA ILE A 220 -2.86 12.32 11.76
C ILE A 220 -3.61 11.01 11.56
N ILE A 221 -4.14 10.79 10.37
CA ILE A 221 -4.86 9.56 10.05
C ILE A 221 -3.84 8.51 9.61
N VAL A 222 -3.82 7.37 10.29
CA VAL A 222 -2.96 6.24 9.96
C VAL A 222 -3.82 5.00 9.75
N VAL A 223 -3.68 4.37 8.59
CA VAL A 223 -4.27 3.06 8.29
C VAL A 223 -3.12 2.08 8.08
N GLY A 224 -3.01 1.05 8.92
CA GLY A 224 -1.89 0.10 8.86
C GLY A 224 -2.10 -1.10 9.78
N LYS A 225 -1.13 -2.01 9.81
CA LYS A 225 -1.18 -3.21 10.66
C LYS A 225 -0.84 -2.84 12.10
N GLY A 226 -1.85 -2.76 12.96
CA GLY A 226 -1.72 -2.18 14.30
C GLY A 226 -0.70 -2.88 15.20
N SER A 227 -0.51 -4.19 15.04
CA SER A 227 0.52 -4.97 15.74
C SER A 227 1.94 -4.47 15.50
N ASP A 228 2.19 -3.85 14.35
CA ASP A 228 3.52 -3.45 13.92
C ASP A 228 3.80 -1.97 14.23
N VAL A 229 2.76 -1.14 14.28
CA VAL A 229 2.93 0.32 14.20
C VAL A 229 2.45 1.07 15.43
N VAL A 230 1.47 0.54 16.17
CA VAL A 230 0.81 1.32 17.23
C VAL A 230 1.76 1.62 18.38
N ALA A 231 2.61 0.67 18.78
CA ALA A 231 3.57 0.89 19.85
C ALA A 231 4.49 2.09 19.56
N ASN A 232 5.11 2.15 18.37
CA ASN A 232 5.97 3.27 17.98
C ASN A 232 5.20 4.58 17.82
N LEU A 233 3.93 4.53 17.37
CA LEU A 233 3.08 5.72 17.27
C LEU A 233 2.74 6.31 18.66
N GLU A 234 2.62 5.47 19.69
CA GLU A 234 2.38 5.92 21.07
C GLU A 234 3.58 6.72 21.62
N GLU A 235 4.80 6.41 21.17
CA GLU A 235 6.02 7.12 21.55
C GLU A 235 6.07 8.56 21.01
N LEU A 236 5.31 8.88 19.95
CA LEU A 236 5.21 10.24 19.41
C LEU A 236 4.48 11.22 20.36
N GLY A 237 3.77 10.70 21.37
CA GLY A 237 3.11 11.52 22.40
C GLY A 237 1.79 12.19 21.98
N PHE A 238 1.28 11.88 20.78
CA PHE A 238 -0.06 12.31 20.38
C PHE A 238 -1.13 11.36 20.97
N PRO A 239 -2.30 11.88 21.40
CA PRO A 239 -3.45 11.02 21.72
C PRO A 239 -3.82 10.16 20.51
N ILE A 240 -4.05 8.86 20.74
CA ILE A 240 -4.48 7.92 19.69
C ILE A 240 -5.94 7.53 19.91
N ASN A 241 -6.78 7.84 18.93
CA ASN A 241 -8.16 7.40 18.84
C ASN A 241 -8.28 6.29 17.79
N TYR A 242 -9.11 5.29 18.03
CA TYR A 242 -9.25 4.12 17.16
C TYR A 242 -10.60 4.14 16.44
N PHE A 243 -10.60 3.71 15.18
CA PHE A 243 -11.78 3.70 14.33
C PHE A 243 -11.87 2.40 13.53
N ASP A 244 -13.09 1.97 13.23
CA ASP A 244 -13.34 0.92 12.24
C ASP A 244 -13.20 1.46 10.79
N HIS A 245 -13.36 0.58 9.78
CA HIS A 245 -13.26 0.98 8.37
C HIS A 245 -14.39 1.90 7.87
N TYR A 246 -15.43 2.11 8.68
CA TYR A 246 -16.51 3.07 8.44
C TYR A 246 -16.32 4.39 9.19
N ALA A 247 -15.17 4.58 9.85
CA ALA A 247 -14.87 5.72 10.71
C ALA A 247 -15.77 5.85 11.95
N ASN A 248 -16.34 4.74 12.43
CA ASN A 248 -16.97 4.72 13.75
C ASN A 248 -15.90 4.58 14.83
N PRO A 249 -15.99 5.32 15.95
CA PRO A 249 -15.06 5.18 17.07
C PRO A 249 -15.15 3.77 17.68
N VAL A 250 -14.00 3.19 18.00
CA VAL A 250 -13.87 1.91 18.71
C VAL A 250 -12.86 2.02 19.85
N SER A 251 -12.89 1.09 20.80
CA SER A 251 -11.81 0.95 21.78
C SER A 251 -10.51 0.52 21.11
N LYS A 252 -9.36 0.81 21.74
CA LYS A 252 -8.04 0.31 21.29
C LYS A 252 -8.12 -1.20 21.00
N PRO A 253 -7.91 -1.64 19.75
CA PRO A 253 -7.86 -3.05 19.44
C PRO A 253 -6.73 -3.74 20.19
N VAL A 254 -6.93 -5.01 20.53
CA VAL A 254 -5.88 -5.83 21.15
C VAL A 254 -5.02 -6.39 20.03
N PHE A 255 -3.93 -5.68 19.71
CA PHE A 255 -3.04 -6.04 18.60
C PHE A 255 -2.11 -7.23 18.90
N ASN A 256 -1.77 -7.38 20.19
CA ASN A 256 -0.94 -8.45 20.71
C ASN A 256 -1.66 -9.03 21.93
N LYS A 257 -2.15 -10.28 21.84
CA LYS A 257 -2.70 -10.98 23.02
C LYS A 257 -1.57 -11.65 23.79
N ALA A 258 -1.71 -11.70 25.11
CA ALA A 258 -0.75 -12.38 25.97
C ALA A 258 -0.72 -13.88 25.62
N ILE A 259 0.50 -14.42 25.46
CA ILE A 259 0.71 -15.84 25.26
C ILE A 259 0.24 -16.58 26.52
N PRO A 260 -0.59 -17.63 26.40
CA PRO A 260 -0.98 -18.47 27.54
C PRO A 260 0.24 -18.95 28.32
N GLU A 261 0.18 -18.87 29.64
CA GLU A 261 1.28 -19.30 30.51
C GLU A 261 1.60 -20.78 30.27
N GLY A 262 2.87 -21.09 29.98
CA GLY A 262 3.35 -22.44 29.69
C GLY A 262 3.32 -22.86 28.22
N LEU A 263 2.68 -22.10 27.33
CA LEU A 263 2.68 -22.42 25.89
C LEU A 263 4.04 -22.12 25.24
N THR A 264 4.60 -23.11 24.54
CA THR A 264 5.88 -23.00 23.83
C THR A 264 5.69 -22.93 22.31
N ALA A 265 6.70 -22.42 21.60
CA ALA A 265 6.70 -22.43 20.14
C ALA A 265 6.69 -23.86 19.57
N SER A 266 7.40 -24.80 20.22
CA SER A 266 7.41 -26.22 19.88
C SER A 266 6.02 -26.84 19.96
N GLU A 267 5.23 -26.50 20.98
CA GLU A 267 3.84 -26.97 21.10
C GLU A 267 2.95 -26.42 19.99
N VAL A 268 3.06 -25.13 19.67
CA VAL A 268 2.32 -24.53 18.53
C VAL A 268 2.67 -25.26 17.23
N MET A 269 3.95 -25.50 16.97
CA MET A 269 4.42 -26.23 15.79
C MET A 269 3.90 -27.67 15.75
N ASN A 270 3.96 -28.39 16.89
CA ASN A 270 3.45 -29.76 16.98
C ASN A 270 1.93 -29.83 16.81
N ASN A 271 1.18 -28.82 17.29
CA ASN A 271 -0.26 -28.72 17.06
C ASN A 271 -0.57 -28.57 15.57
N TYR A 272 0.20 -27.75 14.84
CA TYR A 272 0.09 -27.66 13.39
C TYR A 272 0.37 -28.99 12.70
N ILE A 273 1.50 -29.65 13.03
CA ILE A 273 1.86 -30.98 12.49
C ILE A 273 0.71 -31.98 12.69
N ASN A 274 0.14 -32.02 13.89
CA ASN A 274 -0.99 -32.90 14.20
C ASN A 274 -2.26 -32.52 13.42
N ALA A 275 -2.55 -31.22 13.28
CA ALA A 275 -3.74 -30.74 12.58
C ALA A 275 -3.69 -31.02 11.07
N ILE A 276 -2.49 -31.03 10.46
CA ILE A 276 -2.36 -31.32 9.04
C ILE A 276 -2.23 -32.81 8.72
N GLY A 277 -2.03 -33.72 9.67
CA GLY A 277 -1.98 -35.16 9.36
C GLY A 277 -1.11 -36.01 10.31
N GLY A 278 -0.31 -35.36 11.16
CA GLY A 278 0.56 -36.01 12.14
C GLY A 278 1.92 -36.38 11.57
N ARG A 279 2.93 -36.43 12.45
CA ARG A 279 4.35 -36.60 12.10
C ARG A 279 4.62 -37.83 11.23
N ASP A 280 4.11 -39.00 11.61
CA ASP A 280 4.33 -40.26 10.88
C ASP A 280 3.87 -40.20 9.42
N LEU A 281 2.72 -39.55 9.17
CA LEU A 281 2.15 -39.45 7.82
C LEU A 281 2.96 -38.45 6.98
N LEU A 282 3.36 -37.32 7.56
CA LEU A 282 4.19 -36.32 6.88
C LEU A 282 5.59 -36.89 6.53
N GLU A 283 6.20 -37.64 7.43
CA GLU A 283 7.50 -38.30 7.21
C GLU A 283 7.42 -39.40 6.13
N SER A 284 6.24 -39.97 5.89
CA SER A 284 6.03 -40.98 4.84
C SER A 284 5.97 -40.42 3.41
N VAL A 285 5.94 -39.09 3.25
CA VAL A 285 5.88 -38.40 1.95
C VAL A 285 7.29 -38.25 1.37
N ASN A 286 7.57 -39.01 0.32
CA ASN A 286 8.84 -38.98 -0.41
C ASN A 286 8.79 -38.04 -1.62
N THR A 287 7.62 -37.91 -2.25
CA THR A 287 7.40 -37.03 -3.41
C THR A 287 6.08 -36.27 -3.27
N LEU A 288 6.07 -35.05 -3.80
CA LEU A 288 4.89 -34.20 -3.89
C LEU A 288 4.82 -33.56 -5.27
N VAL A 289 3.66 -33.65 -5.92
CA VAL A 289 3.33 -32.91 -7.14
C VAL A 289 2.14 -32.02 -6.87
N GLN A 290 2.26 -30.75 -7.16
CA GLN A 290 1.20 -29.76 -6.98
C GLN A 290 0.97 -29.02 -8.29
N LYS A 291 -0.28 -28.94 -8.73
CA LYS A 291 -0.71 -28.14 -9.87
C LYS A 291 -1.60 -27.00 -9.40
N ALA A 292 -1.40 -25.82 -9.93
CA ALA A 292 -2.20 -24.64 -9.57
C ALA A 292 -2.47 -23.75 -10.77
N ASP A 293 -3.67 -23.18 -10.82
CA ASP A 293 -3.96 -22.03 -11.67
C ASP A 293 -3.39 -20.77 -11.01
N VAL A 294 -2.62 -19.98 -11.76
CA VAL A 294 -1.94 -18.79 -11.24
C VAL A 294 -2.66 -17.53 -11.71
N THR A 295 -2.98 -16.64 -10.78
CA THR A 295 -3.47 -15.29 -11.08
C THR A 295 -2.30 -14.32 -11.04
N ILE A 296 -2.10 -13.60 -12.14
CA ILE A 296 -1.07 -12.56 -12.29
C ILE A 296 -1.70 -11.31 -12.95
N PRO A 297 -1.09 -10.12 -12.89
CA PRO A 297 -1.61 -8.91 -13.55
C PRO A 297 -1.39 -8.94 -15.08
N ALA A 298 -1.84 -9.99 -15.74
CA ALA A 298 -1.75 -10.21 -17.18
C ALA A 298 -3.08 -10.75 -17.74
N PRO A 299 -3.35 -10.61 -19.05
CA PRO A 299 -4.63 -11.03 -19.64
C PRO A 299 -4.77 -12.56 -19.82
N PHE A 300 -3.73 -13.34 -19.52
CA PHE A 300 -3.72 -14.80 -19.59
C PHE A 300 -3.62 -15.41 -18.19
N LYS A 301 -4.01 -16.69 -18.07
CA LYS A 301 -3.96 -17.46 -16.82
C LYS A 301 -2.92 -18.57 -16.93
N PRO A 302 -1.74 -18.43 -16.32
CA PRO A 302 -0.76 -19.49 -16.25
C PRO A 302 -1.22 -20.66 -15.38
N GLN A 303 -0.56 -21.78 -15.56
CA GLN A 303 -0.59 -22.92 -14.66
C GLN A 303 0.82 -23.17 -14.14
N ALA A 304 0.93 -23.40 -12.83
CA ALA A 304 2.15 -23.83 -12.18
C ALA A 304 2.10 -25.33 -11.91
N THR A 305 3.19 -26.02 -12.18
CA THR A 305 3.44 -27.39 -11.70
C THR A 305 4.68 -27.36 -10.83
N ILE A 306 4.51 -27.70 -9.55
CA ILE A 306 5.58 -27.80 -8.55
C ILE A 306 5.79 -29.30 -8.27
N LYS A 307 7.05 -29.72 -8.23
CA LYS A 307 7.48 -31.07 -7.89
C LYS A 307 8.53 -30.98 -6.80
N GLN A 308 8.44 -31.87 -5.82
CA GLN A 308 9.42 -32.02 -4.75
C GLN A 308 9.73 -33.49 -4.53
N MET A 309 10.98 -33.80 -4.21
CA MET A 309 11.42 -35.13 -3.82
C MET A 309 12.45 -35.05 -2.70
N VAL A 310 12.24 -35.84 -1.64
CA VAL A 310 13.14 -35.93 -0.49
C VAL A 310 14.54 -36.40 -0.95
N PRO A 311 15.64 -35.83 -0.41
CA PRO A 311 15.66 -34.84 0.67
C PRO A 311 15.32 -33.42 0.23
N ASN A 312 15.76 -32.99 -0.95
CA ASN A 312 15.78 -31.57 -1.29
C ASN A 312 15.61 -31.25 -2.79
N LYS A 313 15.19 -32.19 -3.64
CA LYS A 313 14.98 -31.91 -5.06
C LYS A 313 13.72 -31.07 -5.25
N TYR A 314 13.80 -30.07 -6.11
CA TYR A 314 12.72 -29.13 -6.36
C TYR A 314 12.62 -28.74 -7.83
N SER A 315 11.41 -28.74 -8.38
CA SER A 315 11.14 -28.14 -9.69
C SER A 315 9.85 -27.35 -9.64
N MET A 316 9.84 -26.17 -10.23
CA MET A 316 8.64 -25.38 -10.48
C MET A 316 8.65 -24.95 -11.93
N LYS A 317 7.55 -25.20 -12.64
CA LYS A 317 7.34 -24.78 -14.02
C LYS A 317 6.07 -23.98 -14.11
N MET A 318 6.14 -22.81 -14.74
CA MET A 318 5.01 -21.95 -15.00
C MET A 318 4.80 -21.83 -16.51
N GLU A 319 3.63 -22.23 -16.97
CA GLU A 319 3.28 -22.32 -18.39
C GLU A 319 1.93 -21.65 -18.65
N ALA A 320 1.71 -21.11 -19.83
CA ALA A 320 0.40 -20.62 -20.25
C ALA A 320 0.06 -21.13 -21.65
N SER A 321 -1.22 -21.44 -21.87
CA SER A 321 -1.71 -21.74 -23.22
C SER A 321 -2.10 -20.44 -23.92
N MET A 322 -1.43 -20.14 -25.04
CA MET A 322 -1.75 -19.00 -25.90
C MET A 322 -2.06 -19.52 -27.30
N ASN A 323 -3.29 -19.31 -27.78
CA ASN A 323 -3.75 -19.76 -29.11
C ASN A 323 -3.50 -21.26 -29.39
N GLY A 324 -3.60 -22.11 -28.36
CA GLY A 324 -3.39 -23.56 -28.47
C GLY A 324 -1.92 -24.01 -28.43
N GLN A 325 -0.97 -23.08 -28.27
CA GLN A 325 0.44 -23.40 -28.03
C GLN A 325 0.80 -23.15 -26.56
N THR A 326 1.52 -24.09 -25.94
CA THR A 326 2.04 -23.94 -24.57
C THR A 326 3.30 -23.09 -24.59
N MET A 327 3.28 -21.97 -23.89
CA MET A 327 4.43 -21.10 -23.69
C MET A 327 4.97 -21.27 -22.27
N LYS A 328 6.27 -21.53 -22.14
CA LYS A 328 6.98 -21.48 -20.86
C LYS A 328 7.21 -20.05 -20.45
N LEU A 329 6.69 -19.68 -19.28
CA LEU A 329 6.82 -18.32 -18.73
C LEU A 329 8.01 -18.22 -17.78
N GLY A 330 8.34 -19.32 -17.11
CA GLY A 330 9.53 -19.44 -16.31
C GLY A 330 9.48 -20.64 -15.38
N GLY A 331 10.55 -20.86 -14.63
CA GLY A 331 10.64 -21.95 -13.68
C GLY A 331 12.00 -22.03 -12.99
N MET A 332 12.08 -22.91 -12.00
CA MET A 332 13.31 -23.26 -11.31
C MET A 332 13.42 -24.78 -11.26
N SER A 333 14.63 -25.29 -11.41
CA SER A 333 14.95 -26.71 -11.37
C SER A 333 16.19 -26.91 -10.52
N PHE A 334 16.15 -27.84 -9.56
CA PHE A 334 17.22 -28.14 -8.62
C PHE A 334 17.25 -29.64 -8.33
N ASP A 335 18.39 -30.26 -8.66
CA ASP A 335 18.58 -31.72 -8.63
C ASP A 335 19.01 -32.28 -7.26
N GLY A 336 19.18 -31.40 -6.27
CA GLY A 336 19.70 -31.69 -4.93
C GLY A 336 21.09 -31.13 -4.68
N GLU A 337 21.85 -30.83 -5.75
CA GLU A 337 23.22 -30.31 -5.68
C GLU A 337 23.39 -29.01 -6.46
N THR A 338 22.82 -28.94 -7.66
CA THR A 338 22.88 -27.80 -8.58
C THR A 338 21.52 -27.51 -9.18
N GLY A 339 21.37 -26.34 -9.80
CA GLY A 339 20.09 -25.97 -10.41
C GLY A 339 20.19 -24.79 -11.35
N TYR A 340 19.08 -24.50 -12.00
CA TYR A 340 18.93 -23.37 -12.91
C TYR A 340 17.54 -22.73 -12.82
N ASN A 341 17.50 -21.43 -13.09
CA ASN A 341 16.28 -20.74 -13.47
C ASN A 341 16.09 -20.88 -14.98
N GLU A 342 14.86 -21.15 -15.42
CA GLU A 342 14.44 -21.15 -16.82
C GLU A 342 13.49 -19.98 -17.05
N GLY A 343 13.67 -19.23 -18.13
CA GLY A 343 12.79 -18.13 -18.52
C GLY A 343 12.73 -17.97 -20.04
N PRO A 344 11.99 -16.97 -20.56
CA PRO A 344 11.87 -16.74 -21.99
C PRO A 344 13.22 -16.48 -22.70
N GLN A 345 14.23 -16.03 -21.95
CA GLN A 345 15.58 -15.74 -22.44
C GLN A 345 16.55 -16.93 -22.34
N GLY A 346 16.10 -18.09 -21.87
CA GLY A 346 16.94 -19.28 -21.70
C GLY A 346 17.13 -19.68 -20.24
N ARG A 347 18.23 -20.39 -19.96
CA ARG A 347 18.56 -20.92 -18.63
C ARG A 347 19.75 -20.20 -18.02
N ASN A 348 19.68 -19.91 -16.74
CA ASN A 348 20.79 -19.37 -15.94
C ASN A 348 20.97 -20.23 -14.69
N THR A 349 22.22 -20.53 -14.33
CA THR A 349 22.54 -21.26 -13.10
C THR A 349 22.06 -20.51 -11.87
N LEU A 350 21.66 -21.23 -10.82
CA LEU A 350 21.30 -20.64 -9.53
C LEU A 350 22.52 -20.02 -8.84
N ASP A 351 22.30 -18.93 -8.12
CA ASP A 351 23.33 -18.27 -7.31
C ASP A 351 23.72 -19.15 -6.11
N GLU A 352 24.97 -19.04 -5.65
CA GLU A 352 25.51 -19.88 -4.56
C GLU A 352 24.68 -19.79 -3.27
N LYS A 353 24.17 -18.59 -2.94
CA LYS A 353 23.29 -18.38 -1.79
C LYS A 353 22.02 -19.22 -1.90
N VAL A 354 21.35 -19.18 -3.06
CA VAL A 354 20.13 -19.94 -3.33
C VAL A 354 20.40 -21.45 -3.29
N ILE A 355 21.52 -21.90 -3.85
CA ILE A 355 21.94 -23.30 -3.78
C ILE A 355 22.13 -23.74 -2.33
N ASN A 356 22.80 -22.93 -1.51
CA ASN A 356 23.02 -23.25 -0.09
C ASN A 356 21.69 -23.32 0.68
N ASP A 357 20.76 -22.41 0.42
CA ASP A 357 19.42 -22.42 1.02
C ASP A 357 18.64 -23.70 0.62
N LEU A 358 18.68 -24.09 -0.66
CA LEU A 358 18.04 -25.31 -1.15
C LEU A 358 18.71 -26.58 -0.61
N LYS A 359 20.03 -26.57 -0.42
CA LYS A 359 20.77 -27.68 0.22
C LYS A 359 20.44 -27.85 1.69
N ALA A 360 20.06 -26.77 2.39
CA ALA A 360 19.66 -26.83 3.79
C ALA A 360 18.27 -27.46 4.00
N VAL A 361 17.46 -27.58 2.94
CA VAL A 361 16.15 -28.23 3.00
C VAL A 361 16.30 -29.71 3.31
N LYS A 362 15.66 -30.17 4.39
CA LYS A 362 15.76 -31.56 4.87
C LYS A 362 14.59 -32.47 4.43
N GLY A 363 13.52 -31.89 3.91
CA GLY A 363 12.35 -32.62 3.44
C GLY A 363 11.24 -31.68 2.93
N ILE A 364 10.11 -32.26 2.55
CA ILE A 364 8.96 -31.53 1.98
C ILE A 364 8.27 -30.66 3.05
N PHE A 365 8.08 -31.21 4.25
CA PHE A 365 7.48 -30.52 5.40
C PHE A 365 8.59 -30.03 6.35
N GLN A 366 9.04 -28.80 6.17
CA GLN A 366 10.18 -28.26 6.94
C GLN A 366 9.92 -28.19 8.45
N GLU A 367 8.66 -28.00 8.85
CA GLU A 367 8.20 -28.03 10.25
C GLU A 367 8.64 -29.27 11.05
N LEU A 368 8.93 -30.39 10.38
CA LEU A 368 9.41 -31.60 11.03
C LEU A 368 10.85 -31.48 11.57
N TYR A 369 11.63 -30.52 11.07
CA TYR A 369 13.08 -30.47 11.27
C TYR A 369 13.59 -29.28 12.09
N TYR A 370 12.70 -28.39 12.55
CA TYR A 370 13.07 -27.29 13.43
C TYR A 370 13.32 -27.80 14.85
N SER A 371 14.43 -27.38 15.45
CA SER A 371 14.73 -27.64 16.87
C SER A 371 14.21 -26.52 17.76
N GLU A 372 14.05 -26.80 19.06
CA GLU A 372 13.45 -25.85 20.01
C GLU A 372 14.24 -24.54 20.12
N ASP A 373 15.57 -24.59 19.99
CA ASP A 373 16.45 -23.43 20.01
C ASP A 373 16.29 -22.51 18.79
N GLN A 374 15.68 -23.01 17.71
CA GLN A 374 15.37 -22.22 16.52
C GLN A 374 14.02 -21.49 16.62
N LEU A 375 13.16 -21.90 17.57
CA LEU A 375 11.77 -21.48 17.65
C LEU A 375 11.54 -20.54 18.83
N GLU A 376 10.92 -19.39 18.55
CA GLU A 376 10.55 -18.39 19.56
C GLU A 376 9.07 -18.02 19.39
N LEU A 377 8.27 -18.18 20.43
CA LEU A 377 6.86 -17.77 20.42
C LEU A 377 6.80 -16.29 20.80
N VAL A 378 6.50 -15.43 19.83
CA VAL A 378 6.68 -13.99 19.95
C VAL A 378 5.44 -13.30 20.53
N SER A 379 4.27 -13.59 19.93
CA SER A 379 3.02 -12.90 20.24
C SER A 379 1.83 -13.68 19.72
N ILE A 380 0.63 -13.29 20.14
CA ILE A 380 -0.61 -13.62 19.42
C ILE A 380 -1.03 -12.38 18.63
N ASN A 381 -1.17 -12.52 17.32
CA ASN A 381 -1.67 -11.47 16.42
C ASN A 381 -3.00 -11.89 15.80
N SER A 382 -3.75 -10.94 15.26
CA SER A 382 -4.91 -11.28 14.44
C SER A 382 -4.53 -11.20 12.96
N ILE A 383 -4.78 -12.27 12.20
CA ILE A 383 -4.66 -12.33 10.74
C ILE A 383 -6.04 -12.64 10.18
N ASP A 384 -6.54 -11.82 9.25
CA ASP A 384 -7.89 -11.95 8.69
C ASP A 384 -8.98 -12.16 9.77
N TYR A 385 -8.87 -11.39 10.85
CA TYR A 385 -9.76 -11.44 12.02
C TYR A 385 -9.74 -12.76 12.80
N GLN A 386 -8.79 -13.65 12.52
CA GLN A 386 -8.51 -14.86 13.29
C GLN A 386 -7.29 -14.65 14.18
N ASP A 387 -7.36 -15.07 15.43
CA ASP A 387 -6.18 -15.05 16.28
C ASP A 387 -5.19 -16.12 15.82
N ALA A 388 -3.91 -15.74 15.82
CA ALA A 388 -2.82 -16.59 15.39
C ALA A 388 -1.58 -16.41 16.29
N TYR A 389 -0.94 -17.52 16.62
CA TYR A 389 0.38 -17.53 17.24
C TYR A 389 1.45 -17.13 16.23
N LYS A 390 2.19 -16.06 16.51
CA LYS A 390 3.38 -15.65 15.76
C LYS A 390 4.60 -16.40 16.31
N VAL A 391 5.11 -17.34 15.52
CA VAL A 391 6.32 -18.10 15.81
C VAL A 391 7.45 -17.57 14.93
N LYS A 392 8.53 -17.11 15.56
CA LYS A 392 9.78 -16.76 14.88
C LYS A 392 10.64 -18.00 14.76
N ILE A 393 11.22 -18.18 13.58
CA ILE A 393 12.10 -19.30 13.23
C ILE A 393 13.44 -18.72 12.78
N THR A 394 14.52 -19.20 13.37
CA THR A 394 15.89 -18.76 13.08
C THR A 394 16.69 -19.90 12.44
N GLU A 395 17.13 -19.69 11.19
CA GLU A 395 17.91 -20.64 10.39
C GLU A 395 19.22 -19.99 9.94
N GLY A 396 20.28 -20.16 10.74
CA GLY A 396 21.54 -19.45 10.48
C GLY A 396 21.36 -17.94 10.61
N GLU A 397 21.58 -17.21 9.51
CA GLU A 397 21.36 -15.75 9.45
C GLU A 397 19.91 -15.37 9.05
N LYS A 398 19.11 -16.35 8.61
CA LYS A 398 17.75 -16.13 8.14
C LYS A 398 16.76 -16.15 9.30
N VAL A 399 15.88 -15.15 9.33
CA VAL A 399 14.76 -15.07 10.28
C VAL A 399 13.46 -15.02 9.49
N LEU A 400 12.53 -15.91 9.81
CA LEU A 400 11.19 -15.92 9.25
C LEU A 400 10.14 -16.04 10.36
N TYR A 401 8.95 -15.54 10.10
CA TYR A 401 7.82 -15.59 11.03
C TYR A 401 6.70 -16.41 10.41
N ARG A 402 6.15 -17.35 11.17
CA ARG A 402 4.97 -18.13 10.78
C ARG A 402 3.82 -17.84 11.74
N PHE A 403 2.61 -17.78 11.19
CA PHE A 403 1.41 -17.43 11.93
C PHE A 403 0.42 -18.59 11.91
N TYR A 404 0.18 -19.20 13.07
CA TYR A 404 -0.66 -20.39 13.21
C TYR A 404 -1.99 -20.04 13.87
N SER A 405 -3.11 -20.33 13.22
CA SER A 405 -4.47 -20.14 13.75
C SER A 405 -4.61 -20.77 15.14
N ILE A 406 -5.14 -20.03 16.11
CA ILE A 406 -5.42 -20.59 17.44
C ILE A 406 -6.53 -21.65 17.38
N ASP A 407 -7.54 -21.42 16.55
CA ASP A 407 -8.74 -22.28 16.49
C ASP A 407 -8.49 -23.57 15.71
N SER A 408 -7.79 -23.49 14.57
CA SER A 408 -7.58 -24.64 13.68
C SER A 408 -6.17 -25.24 13.74
N ALA A 409 -5.24 -24.56 14.41
CA ALA A 409 -3.80 -24.83 14.37
C ALA A 409 -3.15 -24.73 12.97
N LEU A 410 -3.91 -24.40 11.91
CA LEU A 410 -3.39 -24.29 10.55
C LEU A 410 -2.54 -23.04 10.36
N LEU A 411 -1.53 -23.14 9.50
CA LEU A 411 -0.71 -22.00 9.08
C LEU A 411 -1.57 -21.04 8.25
N LEU A 412 -1.62 -19.77 8.66
CA LEU A 412 -2.38 -18.72 7.97
C LEU A 412 -1.48 -17.87 7.08
N SER A 413 -0.25 -17.60 7.54
CA SER A 413 0.69 -16.74 6.83
C SER A 413 2.13 -17.03 7.24
N GLU A 414 3.06 -16.70 6.37
CA GLU A 414 4.49 -16.59 6.66
C GLU A 414 5.03 -15.25 6.17
N GLU A 415 5.97 -14.68 6.93
CA GLU A 415 6.65 -13.43 6.64
C GLU A 415 8.16 -13.65 6.69
N GLU A 416 8.88 -13.25 5.65
CA GLU A 416 10.33 -13.26 5.58
C GLU A 416 10.87 -11.87 5.24
N GLU A 417 12.00 -11.49 5.83
CA GLU A 417 12.70 -10.28 5.43
C GLU A 417 13.50 -10.52 4.14
N GLY A 418 13.05 -9.92 3.04
CA GLY A 418 13.72 -10.00 1.74
C GLY A 418 14.92 -9.05 1.61
N GLU A 419 15.67 -9.20 0.52
CA GLU A 419 16.80 -8.32 0.20
C GLU A 419 16.33 -6.85 0.10
N ASN A 420 16.85 -5.98 0.97
CA ASN A 420 16.46 -4.57 1.23
C ASN A 420 15.43 -4.32 2.37
N ASN A 421 15.29 -5.23 3.35
CA ASN A 421 14.39 -5.07 4.50
C ASN A 421 12.92 -4.88 4.07
N ASN A 422 12.53 -5.54 2.98
CA ASN A 422 11.13 -5.61 2.56
C ASN A 422 10.55 -6.92 3.10
N ILE A 423 9.45 -6.83 3.85
CA ILE A 423 8.75 -8.03 4.32
C ILE A 423 8.01 -8.65 3.12
N ILE A 424 8.36 -9.88 2.79
CA ILE A 424 7.64 -10.72 1.83
C ILE A 424 6.69 -11.57 2.65
N SER A 425 5.38 -11.34 2.50
CA SER A 425 4.32 -12.14 3.12
C SER A 425 3.76 -13.13 2.12
N LYS A 426 3.45 -14.34 2.58
CA LYS A 426 2.71 -15.35 1.83
C LYS A 426 1.58 -15.89 2.70
N ASN A 427 0.36 -15.76 2.21
CA ASN A 427 -0.87 -16.14 2.90
C ASN A 427 -1.35 -17.50 2.41
N TYR A 428 -1.95 -18.28 3.31
CA TYR A 428 -2.41 -19.64 3.07
C TYR A 428 -3.89 -19.76 3.44
N GLY A 429 -4.65 -20.49 2.61
CA GLY A 429 -6.06 -20.70 2.84
C GLY A 429 -6.60 -21.94 2.14
N ASP A 430 -7.91 -22.17 2.32
CA ASP A 430 -8.64 -23.28 1.71
C ASP A 430 -7.94 -24.63 1.93
N TYR A 431 -7.69 -24.99 3.20
CA TYR A 431 -7.04 -26.25 3.51
C TYR A 431 -7.94 -27.44 3.18
N ARG A 432 -7.46 -28.37 2.35
CA ARG A 432 -8.19 -29.58 1.95
C ARG A 432 -7.38 -30.83 2.23
N ASP A 433 -8.09 -31.90 2.55
CA ASP A 433 -7.51 -33.22 2.81
C ASP A 433 -7.10 -33.91 1.50
N VAL A 434 -5.88 -34.44 1.47
CA VAL A 434 -5.33 -35.26 0.40
C VAL A 434 -4.61 -36.43 1.07
N ASN A 435 -5.23 -37.62 0.99
CA ASN A 435 -4.74 -38.85 1.61
C ASN A 435 -4.43 -38.70 3.12
N GLY A 436 -5.28 -37.97 3.86
CA GLY A 436 -5.11 -37.74 5.30
C GLY A 436 -4.14 -36.62 5.67
N ILE A 437 -3.53 -35.94 4.68
CA ILE A 437 -2.73 -34.74 4.90
C ILE A 437 -3.50 -33.51 4.39
N LYS A 438 -3.62 -32.47 5.21
CA LYS A 438 -4.19 -31.19 4.81
C LYS A 438 -3.14 -30.31 4.14
N PHE A 439 -3.48 -29.80 2.95
CA PHE A 439 -2.67 -28.83 2.22
C PHE A 439 -3.45 -27.56 1.95
N PRO A 440 -2.80 -26.37 1.89
CA PRO A 440 -3.45 -25.16 1.45
C PRO A 440 -3.76 -25.23 -0.05
N PHE A 441 -5.02 -25.05 -0.44
CA PHE A 441 -5.41 -24.94 -1.85
C PHE A 441 -5.45 -23.49 -2.36
N TYR A 442 -5.27 -22.52 -1.47
CA TYR A 442 -5.11 -21.12 -1.81
C TYR A 442 -3.80 -20.59 -1.22
N ILE A 443 -2.99 -19.94 -2.06
CA ILE A 443 -1.75 -19.28 -1.65
C ILE A 443 -1.71 -17.90 -2.31
N ASP A 444 -1.47 -16.85 -1.54
CA ASP A 444 -1.39 -15.48 -2.03
C ASP A 444 -0.06 -14.83 -1.61
N ILE A 445 0.60 -14.14 -2.55
CA ILE A 445 1.83 -13.38 -2.35
C ILE A 445 1.55 -11.93 -2.78
N PRO A 446 1.01 -11.10 -1.87
CA PRO A 446 0.54 -9.75 -2.21
C PRO A 446 1.60 -8.85 -2.83
N SER A 447 2.83 -8.93 -2.33
CA SER A 447 3.95 -8.09 -2.79
C SER A 447 4.28 -8.32 -4.27
N GLN A 448 4.01 -9.52 -4.78
CA GLN A 448 4.25 -9.90 -6.18
C GLN A 448 2.97 -9.93 -7.02
N LYS A 449 1.79 -9.74 -6.41
CA LYS A 449 0.47 -9.90 -7.04
C LYS A 449 0.32 -11.29 -7.69
N LEU A 450 0.75 -12.32 -6.96
CA LEU A 450 0.65 -13.72 -7.38
C LEU A 450 -0.32 -14.45 -6.47
N GLU A 451 -1.32 -15.08 -7.06
CA GLU A 451 -2.20 -16.02 -6.34
C GLU A 451 -2.11 -17.40 -6.99
N PHE A 452 -2.04 -18.45 -6.20
CA PHE A 452 -2.08 -19.85 -6.65
C PHE A 452 -3.35 -20.48 -6.12
N ASN A 453 -4.19 -20.93 -7.05
CA ASN A 453 -5.36 -21.75 -6.76
C ASN A 453 -5.03 -23.18 -7.13
N VAL A 454 -4.71 -23.98 -6.12
CA VAL A 454 -4.28 -25.37 -6.31
C VAL A 454 -5.46 -26.18 -6.87
N THR A 455 -5.19 -26.92 -7.93
CA THR A 455 -6.18 -27.76 -8.61
C THR A 455 -5.96 -29.23 -8.33
N GLU A 456 -4.72 -29.65 -8.07
CA GLU A 456 -4.37 -31.04 -7.82
C GLU A 456 -3.13 -31.15 -6.92
N ILE A 457 -3.15 -32.13 -6.03
CA ILE A 457 -1.99 -32.55 -5.23
C ILE A 457 -1.89 -34.08 -5.31
N LEU A 458 -0.70 -34.58 -5.62
CA LEU A 458 -0.38 -36.00 -5.68
C LEU A 458 0.82 -36.27 -4.76
N ILE A 459 0.68 -37.29 -3.92
CA ILE A 459 1.62 -37.66 -2.88
C ILE A 459 2.20 -39.03 -3.22
N ASN A 460 3.51 -39.19 -3.07
CA ASN A 460 4.21 -40.44 -3.35
C ASN A 460 4.01 -40.93 -4.80
N GLU A 461 3.85 -39.99 -5.73
CA GLU A 461 3.84 -40.26 -7.17
C GLU A 461 5.26 -40.57 -7.66
N GLU A 462 5.37 -41.49 -8.62
CA GLU A 462 6.66 -41.88 -9.20
C GLU A 462 7.24 -40.70 -10.01
N LEU A 463 8.30 -40.10 -9.49
CA LEU A 463 9.06 -39.04 -10.14
C LEU A 463 10.45 -39.55 -10.52
N LYS A 464 10.99 -39.06 -11.64
CA LYS A 464 12.32 -39.42 -12.14
C LYS A 464 13.29 -38.28 -11.85
N ASP A 465 14.58 -38.58 -11.78
CA ASP A 465 15.62 -37.55 -11.63
C ASP A 465 15.58 -36.49 -12.73
N SER A 466 15.16 -36.87 -13.95
CA SER A 466 14.96 -35.94 -15.06
C SER A 466 13.83 -34.92 -14.87
N ASP A 467 13.01 -35.07 -13.83
CA ASP A 467 11.97 -34.11 -13.47
C ASP A 467 12.50 -32.87 -12.74
N PHE A 468 13.76 -32.92 -12.28
CA PHE A 468 14.38 -31.93 -11.41
C PHE A 468 15.50 -31.15 -12.09
#